data_AF-A0A420ISA2-F1
#
_entry.id   AF-A0A420ISA2-F1
#
_cell.length_a   1.000
_cell.length_b   1.000
_cell.length_c   1.000
_cell.angle_alpha   90.00
_cell.angle_beta   90.00
_cell.angle_gamma   90.00
#
_symmetry.space_group_name_H-M   'P 1'
#
loop_
_entity.id
_entity.type
_entity.pdbx_description
1 polymer ?
#
loop_
_entity_poly.entity_id
_entity_poly.type
_entity_poly.pdbx_seq_one_letter_code
_entity_poly.pdbx_strand_id
1 'polypeptide(L)'
;MIYSSFLAAILAMLSTALPLDTPIDAAEESKYTEYGSYGSYGTYDGYEISDKTVSPPPETPAVPGNFVAISTRSGDPDVHLRAVSASNQRFFIGKDTSTYCPLSDCSTYVNFTVFSARPNDANSNLGLFTATPGGQAAFVTEDGQLGYTQAHSGLQPTGSVNLPFQYTPETVPNTIGTFKFNSGGWTACPVDDSPGTYQIYALAAQGFSRTNCTGIGIATVSYDGSPAYQYN
;
A
#
# COMPACT_ATOMS: atom_id res chain seq x y z
N MET A 1 -66.06 10.53 21.61
CA MET A 1 -64.74 11.19 21.48
C MET A 1 -63.78 10.12 20.97
N ILE A 2 -63.65 9.96 19.65
CA ILE A 2 -62.68 10.62 18.74
C ILE A 2 -61.24 10.06 18.93
N TYR A 3 -60.86 9.17 17.99
CA TYR A 3 -59.53 8.88 17.35
C TYR A 3 -58.31 8.52 18.22
N SER A 4 -57.33 7.68 17.84
CA SER A 4 -56.84 7.12 16.56
C SER A 4 -55.92 5.93 16.89
N SER A 5 -56.12 4.70 16.38
CA SER A 5 -55.61 4.14 15.12
C SER A 5 -54.07 4.08 15.00
N PHE A 6 -53.49 2.88 15.07
CA PHE A 6 -52.60 2.30 14.03
C PHE A 6 -52.07 0.92 14.48
N LEU A 7 -52.75 -0.15 14.09
CA LEU A 7 -52.16 -1.46 13.90
C LEU A 7 -52.90 -2.18 12.77
N ALA A 8 -52.30 -2.23 11.59
CA ALA A 8 -52.77 -2.98 10.43
C ALA A 8 -51.54 -3.24 9.56
N ALA A 9 -51.41 -4.32 8.80
CA ALA A 9 -51.98 -5.65 8.83
C ALA A 9 -51.09 -6.41 7.82
N ILE A 10 -50.70 -7.63 8.15
CA ILE A 10 -50.07 -8.55 7.20
C ILE A 10 -51.21 -9.31 6.49
N LEU A 11 -51.16 -9.39 5.16
CA LEU A 11 -51.36 -10.58 4.31
C LEU A 11 -52.24 -10.38 3.05
N ALA A 12 -51.69 -10.90 1.94
CA ALA A 12 -52.32 -11.34 0.69
C ALA A 12 -52.60 -10.30 -0.43
N MET A 13 -51.79 -10.35 -1.49
CA MET A 13 -52.30 -10.52 -2.86
C MET A 13 -51.42 -11.49 -3.65
N LEU A 14 -52.11 -12.45 -4.27
CA LEU A 14 -51.59 -13.56 -5.05
C LEU A 14 -51.79 -13.23 -6.56
N SER A 15 -50.79 -13.52 -7.38
CA SER A 15 -50.89 -13.92 -8.79
C SER A 15 -51.60 -12.99 -9.80
N THR A 16 -50.81 -12.32 -10.64
CA THR A 16 -51.04 -12.34 -12.10
C THR A 16 -49.74 -12.66 -12.83
N ALA A 17 -49.84 -13.57 -13.79
CA ALA A 17 -48.76 -14.15 -14.58
C ALA A 17 -48.05 -13.13 -15.48
N LEU A 18 -46.75 -13.31 -15.68
CA LEU A 18 -46.01 -12.72 -16.79
C LEU A 18 -45.88 -13.75 -17.92
N PRO A 19 -46.05 -13.36 -19.20
CA PRO A 19 -46.02 -14.29 -20.33
C PRO A 19 -44.60 -14.70 -20.71
N LEU A 20 -44.51 -15.94 -21.21
CA LEU A 20 -43.37 -16.63 -21.82
C LEU A 20 -43.20 -16.19 -23.30
N ASP A 21 -41.93 -16.17 -23.75
CA ASP A 21 -41.40 -16.31 -25.14
C ASP A 21 -41.77 -15.23 -26.20
N THR A 22 -40.84 -14.56 -26.89
CA THR A 22 -39.80 -15.02 -27.85
C THR A 22 -38.89 -13.83 -28.26
N PRO A 23 -37.90 -13.96 -29.18
CA PRO A 23 -36.51 -14.38 -28.98
C PRO A 23 -35.48 -13.25 -29.19
N ILE A 24 -34.28 -13.40 -28.62
CA ILE A 24 -33.09 -12.57 -28.92
C ILE A 24 -32.33 -13.25 -30.05
N ASP A 25 -32.26 -12.59 -31.20
CA ASP A 25 -31.47 -13.03 -32.34
C ASP A 25 -30.00 -12.62 -32.16
N ALA A 26 -29.12 -13.45 -32.71
CA ALA A 26 -27.72 -13.63 -32.34
C ALA A 26 -26.74 -12.61 -32.95
N ALA A 27 -25.58 -12.49 -32.28
CA ALA A 27 -24.21 -12.16 -32.74
C ALA A 27 -23.54 -11.19 -31.73
N GLU A 28 -22.36 -11.41 -31.16
CA GLU A 28 -21.31 -12.40 -31.41
C GLU A 28 -20.46 -12.52 -30.13
N GLU A 29 -20.16 -13.76 -29.76
CA GLU A 29 -19.41 -14.16 -28.57
C GLU A 29 -17.90 -14.03 -28.83
N SER A 30 -17.17 -13.30 -27.98
CA SER A 30 -15.72 -13.20 -28.06
C SER A 30 -15.07 -14.53 -27.64
N LYS A 31 -14.77 -15.35 -28.65
CA LYS A 31 -14.12 -16.65 -28.53
C LYS A 31 -12.65 -16.48 -28.13
N TYR A 32 -12.26 -17.15 -27.05
CA TYR A 32 -10.85 -17.42 -26.72
C TYR A 32 -10.21 -18.29 -27.82
N THR A 33 -9.21 -17.75 -28.50
CA THR A 33 -8.19 -18.40 -29.34
C THR A 33 -7.04 -17.39 -29.42
N GLU A 34 -5.74 -17.65 -29.36
CA GLU A 34 -4.89 -18.82 -29.46
C GLU A 34 -3.47 -18.24 -29.34
N TYR A 35 -2.53 -18.90 -28.66
CA TYR A 35 -1.14 -18.44 -28.59
C TYR A 35 -0.50 -18.55 -29.99
N GLY A 36 -0.38 -17.42 -30.68
CA GLY A 36 0.19 -17.33 -32.03
C GLY A 36 1.71 -17.46 -32.02
N SER A 37 2.18 -18.47 -32.76
CA SER A 37 3.57 -18.83 -33.08
C SER A 37 4.35 -17.71 -33.79
N TYR A 38 5.66 -17.59 -33.51
CA TYR A 38 6.58 -16.70 -34.21
C TYR A 38 6.80 -17.18 -35.66
N GLY A 39 6.21 -16.46 -36.61
CA GLY A 39 6.31 -16.70 -38.04
C GLY A 39 7.39 -15.87 -38.74
N SER A 40 8.24 -16.58 -39.47
CA SER A 40 9.32 -16.18 -40.38
C SER A 40 9.02 -15.00 -41.33
N TYR A 41 10.09 -14.24 -41.63
CA TYR A 41 10.16 -13.15 -42.62
C TYR A 41 9.73 -13.60 -44.02
N GLY A 42 8.87 -12.79 -44.65
CA GLY A 42 8.52 -12.87 -46.07
C GLY A 42 8.12 -11.49 -46.60
N THR A 43 8.76 -11.07 -47.68
CA THR A 43 8.64 -9.78 -48.37
C THR A 43 7.52 -9.81 -49.42
N TYR A 44 6.64 -8.81 -49.44
CA TYR A 44 5.79 -8.49 -50.60
C TYR A 44 5.64 -6.98 -50.78
N ASP A 45 5.56 -6.56 -52.03
CA ASP A 45 5.59 -5.19 -52.53
C ASP A 45 4.47 -4.27 -52.03
N GLY A 46 4.82 -2.99 -51.93
CA GLY A 46 4.14 -1.95 -51.19
C GLY A 46 2.74 -1.57 -51.65
N TYR A 47 1.85 -1.51 -50.67
CA TYR A 47 0.69 -0.62 -50.64
C TYR A 47 0.87 0.27 -49.41
N GLU A 48 1.06 1.58 -49.63
CA GLU A 48 1.15 2.54 -48.53
C GLU A 48 -0.18 2.64 -47.80
N ILE A 49 -0.28 1.93 -46.70
CA ILE A 49 -1.27 2.18 -45.65
C ILE A 49 -0.81 3.46 -44.96
N SER A 50 -1.54 4.56 -45.17
CA SER A 50 -1.29 5.78 -44.41
C SER A 50 -1.44 5.44 -42.93
N ASP A 51 -0.33 5.43 -42.22
CA ASP A 51 -0.27 5.15 -40.80
C ASP A 51 -0.97 6.31 -40.08
N LYS A 52 -2.27 6.17 -39.86
CA LYS A 52 -3.03 7.12 -39.06
C LYS A 52 -2.52 6.89 -37.65
N THR A 53 -1.54 7.70 -37.23
CA THR A 53 -1.02 7.75 -35.88
C THR A 53 -2.19 7.88 -34.91
N VAL A 54 -2.65 6.75 -34.38
CA VAL A 54 -3.55 6.72 -33.25
C VAL A 54 -2.69 7.11 -32.08
N SER A 55 -2.81 8.36 -31.63
CA SER A 55 -2.18 8.79 -30.38
C SER A 55 -2.54 7.77 -29.30
N PRO A 56 -1.56 7.31 -28.49
CA PRO A 56 -1.86 6.43 -27.37
C PRO A 56 -2.94 7.11 -26.51
N PRO A 57 -3.88 6.34 -25.95
CA PRO A 57 -4.84 6.88 -25.00
C PRO A 57 -4.08 7.65 -23.91
N PRO A 58 -4.62 8.78 -23.42
CA PRO A 58 -3.95 9.55 -22.38
C PRO A 58 -3.63 8.61 -21.23
N GLU A 59 -2.33 8.44 -20.95
CA GLU A 59 -1.89 7.64 -19.80
C GLU A 59 -2.50 8.29 -18.56
N THR A 60 -3.34 7.52 -17.85
CA THR A 60 -3.75 7.93 -16.52
C THR A 60 -2.47 8.11 -15.72
N PRO A 61 -2.24 9.26 -15.06
CA PRO A 61 -1.04 9.47 -14.28
C PRO A 61 -0.80 8.29 -13.34
N ALA A 62 0.38 7.68 -13.41
CA ALA A 62 0.72 6.58 -12.53
C ALA A 62 0.61 7.07 -11.08
N VAL A 63 -0.18 6.37 -10.28
CA VAL A 63 -0.32 6.67 -8.86
C VAL A 63 1.04 6.39 -8.18
N PRO A 64 1.65 7.36 -7.46
CA PRO A 64 2.96 7.16 -6.84
C PRO A 64 2.94 5.96 -5.89
N GLY A 65 3.96 5.10 -5.98
CA GLY A 65 4.14 3.96 -5.07
C GLY A 65 5.11 4.23 -3.92
N ASN A 66 5.90 5.30 -4.03
CA ASN A 66 6.90 5.66 -3.04
C ASN A 66 6.40 6.80 -2.16
N PHE A 67 6.68 6.75 -0.86
CA PHE A 67 6.20 7.75 0.08
C PHE A 67 7.11 7.93 1.29
N VAL A 68 7.05 9.11 1.88
CA VAL A 68 7.55 9.39 3.23
C VAL A 68 6.39 9.36 4.22
N ALA A 69 6.69 9.08 5.48
CA ALA A 69 5.67 8.88 6.51
C ALA A 69 5.97 9.65 7.79
N ILE A 70 4.92 10.21 8.39
CA ILE A 70 4.94 10.82 9.71
C ILE A 70 3.86 10.20 10.59
N SER A 71 4.11 10.16 11.90
CA SER A 71 3.13 9.74 12.88
C SER A 71 2.14 10.86 13.24
N THR A 72 0.89 10.50 13.51
CA THR A 72 -0.15 11.45 13.89
C THR A 72 -0.86 11.03 15.17
N ARG A 73 -0.69 11.82 16.23
CA ARG A 73 -1.43 11.70 17.48
C ARG A 73 -1.62 13.07 18.17
N SER A 74 -2.69 13.79 17.84
CA SER A 74 -2.91 15.13 18.41
C SER A 74 -2.91 15.07 19.94
N GLY A 75 -2.26 16.05 20.58
CA GLY A 75 -2.12 16.15 22.04
C GLY A 75 -0.93 15.42 22.64
N ASP A 76 -0.14 14.68 21.85
CA ASP A 76 1.07 13.99 22.32
C ASP A 76 2.31 14.51 21.58
N PRO A 77 3.09 15.44 22.15
CA PRO A 77 4.22 16.07 21.47
C PRO A 77 5.39 15.10 21.19
N ASP A 78 5.46 13.97 21.89
CA ASP A 78 6.55 13.01 21.73
C ASP A 78 6.39 12.19 20.45
N VAL A 79 5.14 11.97 20.01
CA VAL A 79 4.83 11.18 18.81
C VAL A 79 4.05 11.91 17.72
N HIS A 80 3.52 13.11 17.95
CA HIS A 80 2.78 13.86 16.91
C HIS A 80 3.70 14.53 15.89
N LEU A 81 3.40 14.34 14.60
CA LEU A 81 4.11 14.95 13.46
C LEU A 81 5.62 14.67 13.48
N ARG A 82 5.99 13.45 13.90
CA ARG A 82 7.37 12.97 13.90
C ARG A 82 7.59 12.06 12.70
N ALA A 83 8.79 12.11 12.13
CA ALA A 83 9.17 11.20 11.05
C ALA A 83 9.16 9.75 11.53
N VAL A 84 8.71 8.85 10.66
CA VAL A 84 8.90 7.41 10.81
C VAL A 84 10.26 7.05 10.23
N SER A 85 11.15 6.54 11.07
CA SER A 85 12.55 6.30 10.71
C SER A 85 12.93 4.83 10.79
N ALA A 86 13.53 4.30 9.74
CA ALA A 86 14.12 2.96 9.65
C ALA A 86 15.50 2.95 10.32
N SER A 87 15.67 2.09 11.33
CA SER A 87 16.93 1.92 12.04
C SER A 87 16.98 0.54 12.66
N ASN A 88 18.14 -0.12 12.70
CA ASN A 88 18.34 -1.44 13.29
C ASN A 88 17.23 -2.46 12.90
N GLN A 89 16.91 -2.54 11.61
CA GLN A 89 15.83 -3.40 11.06
C GLN A 89 14.43 -3.20 11.67
N ARG A 90 14.17 -2.06 12.29
CA ARG A 90 12.88 -1.66 12.90
C ARG A 90 12.53 -0.22 12.54
N PHE A 91 11.27 0.15 12.81
CA PHE A 91 10.80 1.52 12.59
C PHE A 91 10.52 2.23 13.90
N PHE A 92 10.94 3.50 13.95
CA PHE A 92 10.93 4.29 15.16
C PHE A 92 10.37 5.70 14.93
N ILE A 93 9.92 6.29 16.03
CA ILE A 93 9.71 7.72 16.21
C ILE A 93 10.79 8.20 17.20
N GLY A 94 11.35 9.38 16.96
CA GLY A 94 12.37 9.96 17.84
C GLY A 94 13.74 9.28 17.77
N LYS A 95 14.02 8.60 16.65
CA LYS A 95 15.33 8.05 16.30
C LYS A 95 15.63 8.36 14.84
N ASP A 96 16.89 8.64 14.52
CA ASP A 96 17.29 8.95 13.15
C ASP A 96 17.27 7.70 12.27
N THR A 97 17.00 7.94 10.97
CA THR A 97 17.14 6.88 9.97
C THR A 97 18.61 6.49 9.85
N SER A 98 18.89 5.19 9.84
CA SER A 98 20.23 4.63 9.69
C SER A 98 20.39 4.09 8.27
N THR A 99 21.33 4.66 7.52
CA THR A 99 21.64 4.23 6.15
C THR A 99 23.11 3.85 6.00
N TYR A 100 23.42 3.07 4.97
CA TYR A 100 24.79 2.75 4.57
C TYR A 100 24.93 2.87 3.07
N CYS A 101 26.09 3.35 2.61
CA CYS A 101 26.43 3.44 1.20
C CYS A 101 27.91 3.03 1.04
N PRO A 102 28.20 1.95 0.28
CA PRO A 102 29.56 1.44 0.05
C PRO A 102 30.28 2.12 -1.12
N LEU A 103 29.63 3.06 -1.81
CA LEU A 103 30.18 3.70 -3.01
C LEU A 103 31.11 4.86 -2.63
N SER A 104 31.98 5.25 -3.57
CA SER A 104 32.85 6.43 -3.41
C SER A 104 32.08 7.75 -3.44
N ASP A 105 30.92 7.78 -4.10
CA ASP A 105 30.01 8.91 -4.14
C ASP A 105 28.61 8.45 -3.74
N CYS A 106 28.08 9.06 -2.69
CA CYS A 106 26.76 8.79 -2.13
C CYS A 106 25.85 10.02 -2.16
N SER A 107 26.25 11.09 -2.86
CA SER A 107 25.56 12.39 -2.88
C SER A 107 24.15 12.33 -3.46
N THR A 108 23.85 11.30 -4.26
CA THR A 108 22.53 11.07 -4.86
C THR A 108 21.58 10.31 -3.95
N TYR A 109 22.05 9.69 -2.85
CA TYR A 109 21.19 8.88 -1.98
C TYR A 109 20.71 9.68 -0.78
N VAL A 110 19.46 9.43 -0.38
CA VAL A 110 18.89 10.08 0.80
C VAL A 110 19.24 9.34 2.09
N ASN A 111 19.16 10.07 3.21
CA ASN A 111 19.40 9.57 4.57
C ASN A 111 18.14 9.58 5.44
N PHE A 112 16.96 9.67 4.83
CA PHE A 112 15.67 9.54 5.50
C PHE A 112 14.88 8.35 4.93
N THR A 113 13.85 7.92 5.64
CA THR A 113 13.09 6.73 5.28
C THR A 113 12.08 7.01 4.19
N VAL A 114 12.21 6.26 3.10
CA VAL A 114 11.26 6.22 1.99
C VAL A 114 10.76 4.79 1.83
N PHE A 115 9.45 4.64 1.84
CA PHE A 115 8.75 3.38 1.65
C PHE A 115 8.39 3.20 0.17
N SER A 116 8.15 1.94 -0.22
CA SER A 116 7.64 1.58 -1.54
C SER A 116 6.53 0.54 -1.39
N ALA A 117 5.35 0.82 -1.93
CA ALA A 117 4.19 -0.08 -1.87
C ALA A 117 3.38 0.00 -3.17
N ARG A 118 2.55 -1.01 -3.42
CA ARG A 118 1.49 -0.87 -4.44
C ARG A 118 0.37 0.00 -3.84
N PRO A 119 0.06 1.16 -4.44
CA PRO A 119 -0.97 2.04 -3.91
C PRO A 119 -2.37 1.45 -4.13
N ASN A 120 -3.27 1.69 -3.18
CA ASN A 120 -4.68 1.27 -3.20
C ASN A 120 -4.90 -0.25 -3.32
N ASP A 121 -3.90 -1.05 -2.95
CA ASP A 121 -4.02 -2.51 -2.83
C ASP A 121 -4.19 -2.89 -1.36
N ALA A 122 -5.33 -3.53 -1.04
CA ALA A 122 -5.67 -3.94 0.31
C ALA A 122 -4.82 -5.11 0.83
N ASN A 123 -4.08 -5.80 -0.05
CA ASN A 123 -3.22 -6.94 0.23
C ASN A 123 -1.81 -6.71 -0.35
N SER A 124 -1.30 -5.49 -0.18
CA SER A 124 0.00 -5.07 -0.69
C SER A 124 1.14 -5.52 0.21
N ASN A 125 2.30 -5.79 -0.39
CA ASN A 125 3.55 -5.84 0.33
C ASN A 125 4.08 -4.42 0.56
N LEU A 126 5.06 -4.30 1.46
CA LEU A 126 5.78 -3.06 1.68
C LEU A 126 7.27 -3.34 1.52
N GLY A 127 7.93 -2.54 0.70
CA GLY A 127 9.37 -2.46 0.60
C GLY A 127 9.89 -1.12 1.11
N LEU A 128 11.21 -1.04 1.20
CA LEU A 128 11.90 0.24 1.35
C LEU A 128 12.46 0.67 -0.01
N PHE A 129 12.31 1.95 -0.34
CA PHE A 129 12.82 2.51 -1.59
C PHE A 129 14.35 2.65 -1.48
N THR A 130 15.03 1.67 -2.05
CA THR A 130 16.48 1.47 -1.93
C THR A 130 17.13 1.25 -3.29
N ALA A 131 18.41 1.59 -3.41
CA ALA A 131 19.22 1.25 -4.59
C ALA A 131 19.91 -0.11 -4.48
N THR A 132 19.87 -0.74 -3.31
CA THR A 132 20.52 -2.02 -3.04
C THR A 132 19.89 -3.18 -3.84
N PRO A 133 20.70 -3.99 -4.54
CA PRO A 133 20.24 -5.20 -5.21
C PRO A 133 19.50 -6.16 -4.27
N GLY A 134 18.29 -6.57 -4.67
CA GLY A 134 17.41 -7.42 -3.86
C GLY A 134 16.50 -6.64 -2.90
N GLY A 135 16.74 -5.34 -2.72
CA GLY A 135 15.92 -4.45 -1.90
C GLY A 135 15.89 -4.83 -0.42
N GLN A 136 14.93 -4.26 0.29
CA GLN A 136 14.61 -4.57 1.69
C GLN A 136 13.10 -4.59 1.83
N ALA A 137 12.56 -5.69 2.36
CA ALA A 137 11.13 -5.90 2.51
C ALA A 137 10.72 -5.66 3.96
N ALA A 138 9.60 -4.96 4.17
CA ALA A 138 9.03 -4.82 5.49
C ALA A 138 8.23 -6.06 5.89
N PHE A 139 8.12 -6.26 7.19
CA PHE A 139 7.36 -7.33 7.82
C PHE A 139 6.76 -6.86 9.14
N VAL A 140 5.76 -7.59 9.61
CA VAL A 140 5.19 -7.48 10.95
C VAL A 140 5.42 -8.80 11.65
N THR A 141 6.08 -8.79 12.81
CA THR A 141 6.28 -9.98 13.64
C THR A 141 4.96 -10.42 14.31
N GLU A 142 4.93 -11.61 14.88
CA GLU A 142 3.75 -12.12 15.60
C GLU A 142 3.28 -11.19 16.73
N ASP A 143 4.23 -10.59 17.47
CA ASP A 143 3.97 -9.60 18.52
C ASP A 143 3.76 -8.16 17.99
N GLY A 144 3.74 -8.00 16.67
CA GLY A 144 3.36 -6.78 15.99
C GLY A 144 4.47 -5.80 15.65
N GLN A 145 5.75 -6.10 15.93
CA GLN A 145 6.85 -5.19 15.58
C GLN A 145 6.88 -4.94 14.07
N LEU A 146 6.85 -3.67 13.67
CA LEU A 146 7.14 -3.30 12.29
C LEU A 146 8.66 -3.35 12.09
N GLY A 147 9.10 -4.23 11.19
CA GLY A 147 10.50 -4.45 10.87
C GLY A 147 10.75 -4.51 9.38
N TYR A 148 12.01 -4.60 9.00
CA TYR A 148 12.44 -4.79 7.61
C TYR A 148 13.66 -5.69 7.53
N THR A 149 13.81 -6.37 6.40
CA THR A 149 14.93 -7.29 6.20
C THR A 149 16.25 -6.55 6.02
N GLN A 150 17.34 -7.19 6.42
CA GLN A 150 18.68 -6.71 6.08
C GLN A 150 18.85 -6.66 4.56
N ALA A 151 19.65 -5.70 4.07
CA ALA A 151 20.12 -5.67 2.69
C ALA A 151 20.61 -7.05 2.23
N HIS A 152 20.24 -7.44 1.01
CA HIS A 152 20.59 -8.74 0.40
C HIS A 152 20.08 -9.99 1.14
N SER A 153 19.17 -9.83 2.09
CA SER A 153 18.62 -10.92 2.89
C SER A 153 17.10 -10.91 2.87
N GLY A 154 16.51 -12.09 2.73
CA GLY A 154 15.08 -12.31 2.96
C GLY A 154 14.76 -12.80 4.38
N LEU A 155 15.77 -12.85 5.27
CA LEU A 155 15.59 -13.36 6.62
C LEU A 155 14.75 -12.39 7.45
N GLN A 156 13.70 -12.94 8.05
CA GLN A 156 12.82 -12.27 8.99
C GLN A 156 12.55 -13.21 10.17
N PRO A 157 12.14 -12.69 11.35
CA PRO A 157 11.78 -13.52 12.48
C PRO A 157 10.68 -14.54 12.11
N THR A 158 10.76 -15.74 12.67
CA THR A 158 9.72 -16.77 12.50
C THR A 158 8.36 -16.22 12.92
N GLY A 159 7.31 -16.56 12.16
CA GLY A 159 5.95 -16.07 12.40
C GLY A 159 5.68 -14.66 11.85
N SER A 160 6.68 -13.99 11.27
CA SER A 160 6.45 -12.69 10.62
C SER A 160 5.64 -12.82 9.34
N VAL A 161 4.89 -11.78 9.02
CA VAL A 161 4.09 -11.66 7.79
C VAL A 161 4.47 -10.39 7.03
N ASN A 162 4.48 -10.45 5.70
CA ASN A 162 4.82 -9.33 4.82
C ASN A 162 3.58 -8.67 4.18
N LEU A 163 2.40 -9.07 4.63
CA LEU A 163 1.08 -8.66 4.16
C LEU A 163 0.14 -8.61 5.38
N PRO A 164 -0.97 -7.85 5.33
CA PRO A 164 -1.42 -6.99 4.23
C PRO A 164 -1.17 -5.51 4.56
N PHE A 165 -0.10 -4.94 4.02
CA PHE A 165 0.14 -3.50 4.11
C PHE A 165 -0.81 -2.76 3.19
N GLN A 166 -1.28 -1.59 3.62
CA GLN A 166 -2.30 -0.82 2.92
C GLN A 166 -1.85 0.62 2.83
N TYR A 167 -1.43 1.03 1.64
CA TYR A 167 -1.05 2.40 1.33
C TYR A 167 -2.12 3.04 0.44
N THR A 168 -2.66 4.16 0.88
CA THR A 168 -3.57 5.00 0.10
C THR A 168 -2.89 6.37 -0.07
N PRO A 169 -2.44 6.72 -1.28
CA PRO A 169 -1.85 8.03 -1.55
C PRO A 169 -2.88 9.15 -1.42
N GLU A 170 -2.39 10.37 -1.31
CA GLU A 170 -3.18 11.58 -1.51
C GLU A 170 -3.81 11.61 -2.91
N THR A 171 -5.05 12.11 -3.00
CA THR A 171 -5.80 12.16 -4.27
C THR A 171 -5.72 13.52 -4.96
N VAL A 172 -5.33 14.56 -4.22
CA VAL A 172 -5.19 15.94 -4.72
C VAL A 172 -4.02 16.64 -4.02
N PRO A 173 -3.44 17.70 -4.61
CA PRO A 173 -2.36 18.46 -4.00
C PRO A 173 -2.69 18.97 -2.59
N ASN A 174 -1.68 19.05 -1.72
CA ASN A 174 -1.79 19.53 -0.34
C ASN A 174 -2.71 18.71 0.57
N THR A 175 -2.97 17.45 0.22
CA THR A 175 -3.60 16.47 1.11
C THR A 175 -2.60 15.38 1.50
N ILE A 176 -2.99 14.52 2.43
CA ILE A 176 -2.14 13.45 2.94
C ILE A 176 -2.75 12.09 2.57
N GLY A 177 -1.88 11.14 2.29
CA GLY A 177 -2.24 9.73 2.23
C GLY A 177 -2.26 9.08 3.62
N THR A 178 -2.57 7.79 3.64
CA THR A 178 -2.60 6.98 4.86
C THR A 178 -1.86 5.67 4.65
N PHE A 179 -1.31 5.14 5.75
CA PHE A 179 -0.65 3.85 5.77
C PHE A 179 -1.16 3.01 6.93
N LYS A 180 -1.56 1.76 6.65
CA LYS A 180 -2.15 0.83 7.61
C LYS A 180 -1.63 -0.59 7.42
N PHE A 181 -1.92 -1.44 8.39
CA PHE A 181 -1.68 -2.88 8.32
C PHE A 181 -2.92 -3.64 8.75
N ASN A 182 -3.38 -4.58 7.92
CA ASN A 182 -4.53 -5.43 8.22
C ASN A 182 -5.78 -4.67 8.64
N SER A 183 -6.07 -3.54 7.97
CA SER A 183 -7.15 -2.60 8.29
C SER A 183 -7.09 -1.96 9.68
N GLY A 184 -6.10 -2.34 10.50
CA GLY A 184 -5.84 -1.80 11.82
C GLY A 184 -4.98 -0.55 11.80
N GLY A 185 -4.73 -0.02 13.00
CA GLY A 185 -3.84 1.10 13.22
C GLY A 185 -2.44 0.68 13.69
N TRP A 186 -1.66 1.69 14.02
CA TRP A 186 -0.32 1.53 14.55
C TRP A 186 -0.28 1.99 16.01
N THR A 187 0.75 1.57 16.73
CA THR A 187 1.03 2.04 18.07
C THR A 187 2.52 2.26 18.26
N ALA A 188 2.86 3.30 19.01
CA ALA A 188 4.21 3.69 19.37
C ALA A 188 4.47 3.24 20.81
N CYS A 189 5.37 2.28 20.98
CA CYS A 189 5.76 1.78 22.29
C CYS A 189 7.12 2.38 22.67
N PRO A 190 7.30 2.96 23.88
CA PRO A 190 8.59 3.45 24.34
C PRO A 190 9.66 2.36 24.27
N VAL A 191 10.88 2.77 23.94
CA VAL A 191 12.07 1.92 23.99
C VAL A 191 12.73 2.08 25.35
N ASP A 192 12.99 0.96 26.02
CA ASP A 192 13.67 0.95 27.31
C ASP A 192 15.04 1.63 27.19
N ASP A 193 15.41 2.41 28.21
CA ASP A 193 16.66 3.17 28.28
C ASP A 193 16.91 4.18 27.14
N SER A 194 15.87 4.54 26.38
CA SER A 194 15.95 5.55 25.30
C SER A 194 14.77 6.53 25.36
N PRO A 195 14.79 7.51 26.30
CA PRO A 195 13.71 8.50 26.44
C PRO A 195 13.43 9.25 25.14
N GLY A 196 12.16 9.40 24.81
CA GLY A 196 11.72 10.07 23.57
C GLY A 196 11.83 9.20 22.31
N THR A 197 12.27 7.95 22.43
CA THR A 197 12.29 6.99 21.34
C THR A 197 11.17 5.97 21.48
N TYR A 198 10.44 5.75 20.40
CA TYR A 198 9.33 4.80 20.35
C TYR A 198 9.49 3.88 19.16
N GLN A 199 9.30 2.58 19.36
CA GLN A 199 9.23 1.61 18.27
C GLN A 199 7.79 1.45 17.81
N ILE A 200 7.59 1.26 16.50
CA ILE A 200 6.28 1.14 15.88
C ILE A 200 5.84 -0.33 15.83
N TYR A 201 4.58 -0.57 16.22
CA TYR A 201 3.93 -1.87 16.20
C TYR A 201 2.58 -1.79 15.49
N ALA A 202 2.18 -2.86 14.83
CA ALA A 202 0.86 -3.05 14.25
C ALA A 202 -0.14 -3.55 15.31
N LEU A 203 -1.24 -2.84 15.49
CA LEU A 203 -2.29 -3.22 16.46
C LEU A 203 -3.07 -4.47 16.05
N ALA A 204 -3.13 -4.74 14.74
CA ALA A 204 -3.86 -5.88 14.18
C ALA A 204 -3.01 -7.16 14.05
N ALA A 205 -1.81 -7.18 14.65
CA ALA A 205 -1.03 -8.41 14.77
C ALA A 205 -1.65 -9.35 15.80
N GLN A 206 -1.66 -10.65 15.50
CA GLN A 206 -2.37 -11.66 16.30
C GLN A 206 -1.87 -11.75 17.75
N GLY A 207 -0.57 -11.59 17.97
CA GLY A 207 0.08 -11.70 19.28
C GLY A 207 0.33 -10.36 19.97
N PHE A 208 -0.22 -9.25 19.46
CA PHE A 208 0.02 -7.94 20.07
C PHE A 208 -0.57 -7.87 21.49
N SER A 209 0.28 -7.61 22.48
CA SER A 209 -0.10 -7.64 23.91
C SER A 209 0.50 -6.51 24.74
N ARG A 210 1.22 -5.57 24.12
CA ARG A 210 1.87 -4.46 24.83
C ARG A 210 0.83 -3.44 25.32
N THR A 211 0.97 -3.01 26.58
CA THR A 211 0.00 -2.12 27.24
C THR A 211 0.48 -0.69 27.42
N ASN A 212 1.80 -0.46 27.53
CA ASN A 212 2.39 0.87 27.65
C ASN A 212 2.74 1.45 26.27
N CYS A 213 1.76 1.63 25.40
CA CYS A 213 1.97 2.16 24.06
C CYS A 213 0.88 3.18 23.70
N THR A 214 1.25 4.16 22.87
CA THR A 214 0.34 5.19 22.37
C THR A 214 -0.13 4.84 20.97
N GLY A 215 -1.44 4.67 20.77
CA GLY A 215 -2.00 4.50 19.43
C GLY A 215 -1.72 5.72 18.54
N ILE A 216 -1.24 5.50 17.32
CA ILE A 216 -0.89 6.54 16.35
C ILE A 216 -1.54 6.27 14.99
N GLY A 217 -1.82 7.34 14.24
CA GLY A 217 -1.98 7.25 12.79
C GLY A 217 -0.63 7.36 12.09
N ILE A 218 -0.58 6.94 10.83
CA ILE A 218 0.55 7.23 9.93
C ILE A 218 0.00 7.98 8.71
N ALA A 219 0.42 9.23 8.57
CA ALA A 219 0.14 10.08 7.43
C ALA A 219 1.31 10.00 6.45
N THR A 220 1.01 10.03 5.15
CA THR A 220 2.01 9.87 4.10
C THR A 220 1.93 11.00 3.08
N VAL A 221 3.03 11.24 2.39
CA VAL A 221 3.08 12.08 1.18
C VAL A 221 3.89 11.33 0.14
N SER A 222 3.44 11.36 -1.11
CA SER A 222 4.16 10.75 -2.23
C SER A 222 5.57 11.31 -2.36
N TYR A 223 6.49 10.47 -2.83
CA TYR A 223 7.89 10.81 -2.98
C TYR A 223 8.41 10.34 -4.34
N ASP A 224 8.93 11.27 -5.14
CA ASP A 224 9.45 11.04 -6.49
C ASP A 224 10.96 11.30 -6.60
N GLY A 225 11.62 11.54 -5.47
CA GLY A 225 13.06 11.81 -5.41
C GLY A 225 13.92 10.55 -5.42
N SER A 226 15.13 10.67 -4.85
CA SER A 226 16.14 9.61 -4.87
C SER A 226 15.97 8.59 -3.73
N PRO A 227 16.34 7.32 -3.93
CA PRO A 227 16.28 6.30 -2.88
C PRO A 227 17.40 6.49 -1.84
N ALA A 228 17.28 5.81 -0.70
CA ALA A 228 18.48 5.52 0.11
C ALA A 228 19.31 4.44 -0.58
N TYR A 229 20.61 4.34 -0.32
CA TYR A 229 21.37 3.20 -0.84
C TYR A 229 20.89 1.89 -0.17
N GLN A 230 20.98 1.82 1.16
CA GLN A 230 20.33 0.83 2.01
C GLN A 230 20.02 1.41 3.39
N TYR A 231 19.13 0.73 4.12
CA TYR A 231 18.82 0.98 5.52
C TYR A 231 19.47 -0.09 6.42
N ASN A 232 19.95 0.27 7.62
CA ASN A 232 20.50 -0.68 8.60
C ASN A 232 19.68 -0.73 9.87
#